data_AF-I2K6L8-F1
#
_entry.id   AF-I2K6L8-F1
#
_cell.length_a   1.000
_cell.length_b   1.000
_cell.length_c   1.000
_cell.angle_alpha   90.00
_cell.angle_beta   90.00
_cell.angle_gamma   90.00
#
_symmetry.space_group_name_H-M   'P 1'
#
loop_
_entity.id
_entity.type
_entity.pdbx_description
1 polymer ?
#
loop_
_entity_poly.entity_id
_entity_poly.type
_entity_poly.pdbx_seq_one_letter_code
_entity_poly.pdbx_strand_id
1 'polypeptide(L)'
;MTKIFMGVGVSFSLMMTSVSADDLKNSLTDMLKTKETSGMVDLGNINLDAKPKQPKTRSSKAVIATVNGHKIIKKEADSYLDQRTQGKVTNFDHLPPEQRSRLIQELALPMMVLDAAQKELSEEEKQAVYTRAWMQKEARKINVTDEQALTVYNQLKQQAEENNTTQNIPPFESIKDKLKIQIIEKTLVDKLIKDAKIEVL
;
A
#
# COMPACT_ATOMS: atom_id res chain seq x y z
N MET A 1 -14.93 3.93 -48.33
CA MET A 1 -15.52 4.40 -47.06
C MET A 1 -14.74 3.75 -45.92
N THR A 2 -13.77 4.47 -45.39
CA THR A 2 -12.85 3.95 -44.37
C THR A 2 -13.47 4.24 -43.00
N LYS A 3 -13.96 3.20 -42.32
CA LYS A 3 -14.50 3.33 -40.96
C LYS A 3 -13.34 3.35 -39.98
N ILE A 4 -13.12 4.52 -39.39
CA ILE A 4 -12.20 4.75 -38.27
C ILE A 4 -12.79 4.05 -37.05
N PHE A 5 -12.13 2.99 -36.57
CA PHE A 5 -12.46 2.37 -35.30
C PHE A 5 -12.03 3.34 -34.18
N MET A 6 -13.00 4.00 -33.56
CA MET A 6 -12.84 4.63 -32.25
C MET A 6 -12.47 3.54 -31.24
N GLY A 7 -11.19 3.47 -30.89
CA GLY A 7 -10.73 2.72 -29.73
C GLY A 7 -11.33 3.35 -28.49
N VAL A 8 -12.33 2.69 -27.90
CA VAL A 8 -12.80 2.99 -26.55
C VAL A 8 -11.67 2.60 -25.60
N GLY A 9 -10.79 3.57 -25.31
CA GLY A 9 -9.83 3.45 -24.23
C GLY A 9 -10.61 3.34 -22.94
N VAL A 10 -10.68 2.14 -22.37
CA VAL A 10 -11.12 1.93 -21.00
C VAL A 10 -10.10 2.64 -20.12
N SER A 11 -10.37 3.89 -19.78
CA SER A 11 -9.67 4.58 -18.72
C SER A 11 -10.01 3.86 -17.42
N PHE A 12 -9.15 2.90 -17.03
CA PHE A 12 -9.00 2.49 -15.64
C PHE A 12 -8.42 3.69 -14.90
N SER A 13 -9.27 4.70 -14.72
CA SER A 13 -9.03 5.80 -13.84
C SER A 13 -8.64 5.15 -12.52
N LEU A 14 -7.41 5.35 -12.07
CA LEU A 14 -7.08 5.28 -10.65
C LEU A 14 -8.06 6.22 -9.96
N MET A 15 -9.25 5.71 -9.65
CA MET A 15 -10.19 6.38 -8.78
C MET A 15 -9.53 6.35 -7.41
N MET A 16 -8.63 7.31 -7.19
CA MET A 16 -8.56 7.98 -5.92
C MET A 16 -9.93 8.63 -5.75
N THR A 17 -10.92 7.86 -5.29
CA THR A 17 -12.09 8.45 -4.69
C THR A 17 -11.58 9.23 -3.48
N SER A 18 -11.32 10.52 -3.69
CA SER A 18 -11.16 11.50 -2.61
C SER A 18 -12.42 11.60 -1.75
N VAL A 19 -13.51 10.93 -2.15
CA VAL A 19 -14.78 10.82 -1.43
C VAL A 19 -14.61 10.18 -0.05
N SER A 20 -13.56 9.39 0.21
CA SER A 20 -13.32 8.87 1.56
C SER A 20 -12.32 9.69 2.38
N ALA A 21 -11.70 10.75 1.85
CA ALA A 21 -10.68 11.48 2.61
C ALA A 21 -11.30 12.30 3.75
N ASP A 22 -12.44 12.95 3.51
CA ASP A 22 -13.12 13.75 4.54
C ASP A 22 -13.88 12.88 5.55
N ASP A 23 -14.52 11.78 5.11
CA ASP A 23 -15.15 10.82 6.03
C ASP A 23 -14.10 10.07 6.87
N LEU A 24 -12.96 9.68 6.27
CA LEU A 24 -11.84 9.10 7.00
C LEU A 24 -11.21 10.13 7.94
N LYS A 25 -11.07 11.40 7.53
CA LYS A 25 -10.53 12.48 8.37
C LYS A 25 -11.45 12.78 9.55
N ASN A 26 -12.76 12.84 9.33
CA ASN A 26 -13.75 13.06 10.39
C ASN A 26 -13.81 11.86 11.33
N SER A 27 -13.82 10.64 10.79
CA SER A 27 -13.75 9.40 11.57
C SER A 27 -12.46 9.30 12.41
N LEU A 28 -11.30 9.60 11.82
CA LEU A 28 -10.01 9.66 12.54
C LEU A 28 -10.01 10.74 13.62
N THR A 29 -10.57 11.91 13.33
CA THR A 29 -10.63 13.03 14.28
C THR A 29 -11.55 12.71 15.46
N ASP A 30 -12.65 11.99 15.24
CA ASP A 30 -13.55 11.56 16.30
C ASP A 30 -12.98 10.39 17.10
N MET A 31 -12.23 9.48 16.46
CA MET A 31 -11.50 8.40 17.13
C MET A 31 -10.39 8.92 18.05
N LEU A 32 -9.73 10.04 17.69
CA LEU A 32 -8.76 10.73 18.54
C LEU A 32 -9.39 11.47 19.74
N LYS A 33 -10.70 11.75 19.70
CA LYS A 33 -11.43 12.46 20.77
C LYS A 33 -12.10 11.52 21.76
N THR A 34 -12.43 10.29 21.36
CA THR A 34 -12.87 9.25 22.31
C THR A 34 -11.74 8.91 23.26
N LYS A 35 -11.98 8.98 24.59
CA LYS A 35 -11.02 8.46 25.58
C LYS A 35 -10.69 7.02 25.22
N GLU A 36 -9.43 6.82 24.85
CA GLU A 36 -8.90 5.56 24.39
C GLU A 36 -9.18 4.42 25.40
N THR A 37 -10.08 3.50 25.05
CA THR A 37 -9.76 2.08 25.22
C THR A 37 -8.99 1.68 23.96
N SER A 38 -7.73 2.11 23.92
CA SER A 38 -6.87 2.09 22.73
C SER A 38 -6.70 0.68 22.18
N GLY A 39 -7.19 0.45 20.96
CA GLY A 39 -6.68 -0.63 20.11
C GLY A 39 -5.33 -0.28 19.47
N MET A 40 -4.83 0.94 19.69
CA MET A 40 -3.50 1.36 19.29
C MET A 40 -2.52 1.07 20.45
N VAL A 41 -1.61 0.13 20.24
CA VAL A 41 -0.62 -0.22 21.24
C VAL A 41 0.41 0.91 21.35
N ASP A 42 0.37 1.67 22.44
CA ASP A 42 1.43 2.65 22.76
C ASP A 42 2.74 1.94 23.13
N LEU A 43 3.75 2.12 22.28
CA LEU A 43 5.11 1.58 22.42
C LEU A 43 6.11 2.63 22.93
N GLY A 44 5.70 3.90 23.09
CA GLY A 44 6.56 4.96 23.63
C GLY A 44 7.01 4.69 25.07
N ASN A 45 6.31 3.76 25.74
CA ASN A 45 6.58 3.30 27.11
C ASN A 45 7.42 2.01 27.17
N ILE A 46 8.04 1.57 26.07
CA ILE A 46 9.11 0.55 26.15
C ILE A 46 10.27 1.20 26.91
N ASN A 47 10.43 0.81 28.17
CA ASN A 47 11.57 1.18 28.99
C ASN A 47 12.87 0.62 28.38
N LEU A 48 13.54 1.47 27.59
CA LEU A 48 14.82 1.16 26.94
C LEU A 48 15.97 1.01 27.94
N ASP A 49 15.80 1.48 29.17
CA ASP A 49 16.80 1.45 30.25
C ASP A 49 16.58 0.29 31.25
N ALA A 50 15.64 -0.62 30.96
CA ALA A 50 15.35 -1.77 31.81
C ALA A 50 16.58 -2.70 31.89
N LYS A 51 17.20 -2.79 33.08
CA LYS A 51 18.29 -3.76 33.33
C LYS A 51 17.75 -5.20 33.19
N PRO A 52 18.31 -6.04 32.31
CA PRO A 52 17.80 -7.39 32.09
C PRO A 52 18.07 -8.26 33.33
N LYS A 53 17.01 -8.70 34.02
CA LYS A 53 17.10 -9.86 34.92
C LYS A 53 17.29 -11.09 34.04
N GLN A 54 18.54 -11.49 33.79
CA GLN A 54 18.97 -12.61 32.91
C GLN A 54 17.98 -13.80 32.93
N PRO A 55 16.95 -13.81 32.07
CA PRO A 55 16.03 -14.91 31.97
C PRO A 55 16.64 -15.93 31.01
N LYS A 56 16.34 -17.21 31.22
CA LYS A 56 16.71 -18.24 30.24
C LYS A 56 16.12 -17.85 28.88
N THR A 57 17.00 -17.61 27.91
CA THR A 57 16.60 -17.30 26.53
C THR A 57 16.12 -18.57 25.87
N ARG A 58 14.91 -18.52 25.32
CA ARG A 58 14.30 -19.62 24.56
C ARG A 58 14.97 -19.73 23.18
N SER A 59 14.85 -20.90 22.57
CA SER A 59 15.33 -21.11 21.19
C SER A 59 14.63 -20.17 20.20
N SER A 60 15.32 -19.78 19.13
CA SER A 60 14.76 -18.94 18.05
C SER A 60 13.53 -19.55 17.38
N LYS A 61 13.42 -20.89 17.39
CA LYS A 61 12.26 -21.62 16.84
C LYS A 61 11.12 -21.81 17.85
N ALA A 62 11.28 -21.35 19.09
CA ALA A 62 10.26 -21.52 20.11
C ALA A 62 9.01 -20.71 19.72
N VAL A 63 7.85 -21.36 19.79
CA VAL A 63 6.55 -20.67 19.69
C VAL A 63 6.36 -19.87 20.98
N ILE A 64 6.16 -18.56 20.84
CA ILE A 64 6.02 -17.63 21.96
C ILE A 64 4.57 -17.14 22.14
N ALA A 65 3.77 -17.21 21.08
CA ALA A 65 2.33 -16.94 21.11
C ALA A 65 1.61 -17.65 19.96
N THR A 66 0.30 -17.80 20.08
CA THR A 66 -0.59 -18.28 19.02
C THR A 66 -1.78 -17.32 18.91
N VAL A 67 -2.08 -16.83 17.71
CA VAL A 67 -3.19 -15.90 17.44
C VAL A 67 -4.01 -16.45 16.28
N ASN A 68 -5.30 -16.73 16.48
CA ASN A 68 -6.17 -17.33 15.45
C ASN A 68 -5.57 -18.58 14.77
N GLY A 69 -4.77 -19.37 15.49
CA GLY A 69 -4.06 -20.53 14.94
C GLY A 69 -2.71 -20.23 14.29
N HIS A 70 -2.39 -18.96 14.03
CA HIS A 70 -1.06 -18.51 13.60
C HIS A 70 -0.07 -18.54 14.76
N LYS A 71 1.03 -19.27 14.58
CA LYS A 71 2.10 -19.36 15.57
C LYS A 71 3.09 -18.21 15.34
N ILE A 72 3.33 -17.43 16.38
CA ILE A 72 4.39 -16.42 16.41
C ILE A 72 5.60 -17.08 17.06
N ILE A 73 6.72 -17.14 16.32
CA ILE A 73 7.96 -17.71 16.84
C ILE A 73 8.91 -16.63 17.35
N LYS A 74 9.78 -17.01 18.29
CA LYS A 74 10.74 -16.09 18.91
C LYS A 74 11.57 -15.33 17.90
N LYS A 75 12.05 -15.99 16.83
CA LYS A 75 12.86 -15.35 15.78
C LYS A 75 12.16 -14.16 15.14
N GLU A 76 10.85 -14.25 14.90
CA GLU A 76 10.07 -13.17 14.30
C GLU A 76 9.98 -11.98 15.24
N ALA A 77 9.69 -12.25 16.53
CA ALA A 77 9.65 -11.21 17.55
C ALA A 77 11.01 -10.55 17.80
N ASP A 78 12.10 -11.34 17.81
CA ASP A 78 13.46 -10.82 17.93
C ASP A 78 13.81 -9.91 16.73
N SER A 79 13.49 -10.35 15.51
CA SER A 79 13.79 -9.58 14.27
C SER A 79 12.99 -8.28 14.22
N TYR A 80 11.71 -8.35 14.60
CA TYR A 80 10.85 -7.18 14.66
C TYR A 80 11.33 -6.18 15.72
N LEU A 81 11.71 -6.67 16.90
CA LEU A 81 12.22 -5.85 17.99
C LEU A 81 13.56 -5.19 17.63
N ASP A 82 14.46 -5.91 16.97
CA ASP A 82 15.73 -5.39 16.46
C ASP A 82 15.50 -4.23 15.48
N GLN A 83 14.62 -4.43 14.49
CA GLN A 83 14.25 -3.40 13.52
C GLN A 83 13.61 -2.19 14.19
N ARG A 84 12.65 -2.41 15.10
CA ARG A 84 11.87 -1.33 15.74
C ARG A 84 12.71 -0.50 16.70
N THR A 85 13.67 -1.12 17.38
CA THR A 85 14.54 -0.47 18.37
C THR A 85 15.90 -0.06 17.81
N GLN A 86 16.14 -0.28 16.52
CA GLN A 86 17.42 0.00 15.85
C GLN A 86 18.59 -0.72 16.56
N GLY A 87 18.40 -1.98 16.94
CA GLY A 87 19.41 -2.81 17.58
C GLY A 87 19.64 -2.58 19.08
N LYS A 88 18.89 -1.68 19.73
CA LYS A 88 19.02 -1.45 21.17
C LYS A 88 18.50 -2.62 22.00
N VAL A 89 17.45 -3.28 21.54
CA VAL A 89 16.91 -4.49 22.15
C VAL A 89 16.70 -5.54 21.06
N THR A 90 17.30 -6.70 21.22
CA THR A 90 17.32 -7.75 20.17
C THR A 90 16.77 -9.08 20.65
N ASN A 91 16.45 -9.20 21.95
CA ASN A 91 15.97 -10.44 22.54
C ASN A 91 14.63 -10.23 23.23
N PHE A 92 13.58 -10.82 22.65
CA PHE A 92 12.23 -10.80 23.18
C PHE A 92 12.13 -11.23 24.65
N ASP A 93 12.93 -12.23 25.07
CA ASP A 93 12.87 -12.75 26.43
C ASP A 93 13.39 -11.76 27.49
N HIS A 94 14.20 -10.79 27.07
CA HIS A 94 14.72 -9.75 27.96
C HIS A 94 13.70 -8.64 28.23
N LEU A 95 12.60 -8.59 27.48
CA LEU A 95 11.55 -7.61 27.69
C LEU A 95 10.77 -7.92 28.98
N PRO A 96 10.39 -6.88 29.75
CA PRO A 96 9.39 -7.00 30.82
C PRO A 96 8.11 -7.71 30.34
N PRO A 97 7.42 -8.47 31.22
CA PRO A 97 6.21 -9.22 30.86
C PRO A 97 5.15 -8.41 30.09
N GLU A 98 4.86 -7.18 30.52
CA GLU A 98 3.87 -6.33 29.84
C GLU A 98 4.31 -5.92 28.43
N GLN A 99 5.60 -5.62 28.25
CA GLN A 99 6.14 -5.25 26.95
C GLN A 99 6.17 -6.44 25.97
N ARG A 100 6.37 -7.66 26.49
CA ARG A 100 6.24 -8.88 25.70
C ARG A 100 4.83 -9.02 25.13
N SER A 101 3.80 -8.82 25.97
CA SER A 101 2.41 -8.87 25.52
C SER A 101 2.09 -7.82 24.47
N ARG A 102 2.59 -6.58 24.64
CA ARG A 102 2.41 -5.49 23.66
C ARG A 102 3.05 -5.80 22.30
N LEU A 103 4.29 -6.29 22.30
CA LEU A 103 4.97 -6.67 21.07
C LEU A 103 4.23 -7.79 20.33
N ILE A 104 3.71 -8.78 21.07
CA ILE A 104 2.89 -9.85 20.49
C ILE A 104 1.61 -9.30 19.86
N GLN A 105 0.92 -8.37 20.52
CA GLN A 105 -0.27 -7.72 19.96
C GLN A 105 0.05 -7.00 18.66
N GLU A 106 1.14 -6.23 18.62
CA GLU A 106 1.57 -5.52 17.42
C GLU A 106 1.92 -6.47 16.26
N LEU A 107 2.64 -7.56 16.54
CA LEU A 107 2.95 -8.61 15.56
C LEU A 107 1.70 -9.32 15.05
N ALA A 108 0.67 -9.42 15.91
CA ALA A 108 -0.58 -10.07 15.59
C ALA A 108 -1.50 -9.21 14.71
N LEU A 109 -1.44 -7.88 14.81
CA LEU A 109 -2.30 -6.95 14.04
C LEU A 109 -2.33 -7.26 12.54
N PRO A 110 -1.21 -7.33 11.80
CA PRO A 110 -1.26 -7.62 10.37
C PRO A 110 -1.84 -9.00 10.06
N MET A 111 -1.66 -9.99 10.94
CA MET A 111 -2.25 -11.33 10.78
C MET A 111 -3.77 -11.27 10.94
N MET A 112 -4.25 -10.57 11.98
CA MET A 112 -5.68 -10.39 12.24
C MET A 112 -6.37 -9.60 11.11
N VAL A 113 -5.71 -8.57 10.59
CA VAL A 113 -6.20 -7.82 9.43
C VAL A 113 -6.27 -8.72 8.19
N LEU A 114 -5.27 -9.57 7.97
CA LEU A 114 -5.27 -10.52 6.86
C LEU A 114 -6.41 -11.54 6.99
N ASP A 115 -6.62 -12.11 8.18
CA ASP A 115 -7.71 -13.05 8.47
C ASP A 115 -9.08 -12.42 8.17
N ALA A 116 -9.29 -11.19 8.66
CA ALA A 116 -10.52 -10.44 8.41
C ALA A 116 -10.70 -10.17 6.91
N ALA A 117 -9.65 -9.68 6.23
CA ALA A 117 -9.70 -9.40 4.80
C ALA A 117 -9.98 -10.66 3.96
N GLN A 118 -9.39 -11.81 4.30
CA GLN A 118 -9.63 -13.07 3.60
C GLN A 118 -11.07 -13.56 3.74
N LYS A 119 -11.68 -13.32 4.90
CA LYS A 119 -13.04 -13.73 5.22
C LYS A 119 -14.10 -12.79 4.63
N GLU A 120 -13.83 -11.48 4.64
CA GLU A 120 -14.83 -10.45 4.33
C GLU A 120 -14.79 -9.99 2.87
N LEU A 121 -13.63 -10.02 2.21
CA LEU A 121 -13.53 -9.62 0.81
C LEU A 121 -14.11 -10.68 -0.12
N SER A 122 -14.91 -10.23 -1.07
CA SER A 122 -15.35 -11.01 -2.23
C SER A 122 -14.18 -11.37 -3.16
N GLU A 123 -14.39 -12.31 -4.07
CA GLU A 123 -13.37 -12.68 -5.06
C GLU A 123 -13.05 -11.53 -6.01
N GLU A 124 -14.05 -10.73 -6.38
CA GLU A 124 -13.90 -9.53 -7.19
C GLU A 124 -13.03 -8.48 -6.48
N GLU A 125 -13.25 -8.27 -5.18
CA GLU A 125 -12.42 -7.35 -4.38
C GLU A 125 -10.99 -7.88 -4.21
N LYS A 126 -10.81 -9.18 -4.00
CA LYS A 126 -9.48 -9.82 -3.95
C LYS A 126 -8.74 -9.64 -5.28
N GLN A 127 -9.41 -9.86 -6.41
CA GLN A 127 -8.84 -9.65 -7.73
C GLN A 127 -8.43 -8.19 -7.94
N ALA A 128 -9.25 -7.22 -7.49
CA ALA A 128 -8.91 -5.81 -7.55
C ALA A 128 -7.67 -5.48 -6.71
N VAL A 129 -7.57 -6.02 -5.49
CA VAL A 129 -6.40 -5.85 -4.61
C VAL A 129 -5.14 -6.45 -5.24
N TYR A 130 -5.21 -7.68 -5.76
CA TYR A 130 -4.07 -8.34 -6.41
C TYR A 130 -3.60 -7.59 -7.66
N THR A 131 -4.54 -7.19 -8.51
CA THR A 131 -4.24 -6.45 -9.74
C THR A 131 -3.57 -5.11 -9.39
N ARG A 132 -4.11 -4.39 -8.41
CA ARG A 132 -3.54 -3.12 -7.95
C ARG A 132 -2.14 -3.30 -7.36
N ALA A 133 -1.94 -4.30 -6.50
CA ALA A 133 -0.64 -4.58 -5.89
C ALA A 133 0.42 -4.92 -6.93
N TRP A 134 0.06 -5.72 -7.94
CA TRP A 134 0.93 -6.03 -9.07
C TRP A 134 1.26 -4.79 -9.91
N MET A 135 0.25 -4.00 -10.30
CA MET A 135 0.44 -2.77 -11.05
C MET A 135 1.38 -1.80 -10.34
N GLN A 136 1.20 -1.61 -9.02
CA GLN A 136 2.09 -0.76 -8.21
C GLN A 136 3.53 -1.28 -8.17
N LYS A 137 3.71 -2.60 -8.08
CA LYS A 137 5.05 -3.23 -8.09
C LYS A 137 5.75 -3.00 -9.43
N GLU A 138 5.05 -3.14 -10.55
CA GLU A 138 5.63 -2.95 -11.88
C GLU A 138 5.84 -1.46 -12.22
N ALA A 139 4.91 -0.59 -11.82
CA ALA A 139 5.02 0.86 -11.97
C ALA A 139 6.31 1.42 -11.37
N ARG A 140 6.71 0.93 -10.19
CA ARG A 140 7.96 1.35 -9.51
C ARG A 140 9.24 1.06 -10.29
N LYS A 141 9.18 0.19 -11.31
CA LYS A 141 10.32 -0.14 -12.16
C LYS A 141 10.42 0.78 -13.38
N ILE A 142 9.39 1.57 -13.65
CA ILE A 142 9.32 2.45 -14.81
C ILE A 142 9.72 3.86 -14.35
N ASN A 143 10.78 4.39 -14.96
CA ASN A 143 11.19 5.77 -14.75
C ASN A 143 10.62 6.64 -15.89
N VAL A 144 9.81 7.64 -15.55
CA VAL A 144 9.26 8.60 -16.52
C VAL A 144 9.85 9.98 -16.27
N THR A 145 10.51 10.53 -17.29
CA THR A 145 11.16 11.85 -17.23
C THR A 145 10.16 12.98 -17.45
N ASP A 146 10.52 14.19 -17.01
CA ASP A 146 9.74 15.41 -17.29
C ASP A 146 9.62 15.67 -18.80
N GLU A 147 10.65 15.34 -19.57
CA GLU A 147 10.67 15.46 -21.04
C GLU A 147 9.63 14.54 -21.71
N GLN A 148 9.50 13.31 -21.22
CA GLN A 148 8.48 12.37 -21.69
C GLN A 148 7.07 12.89 -21.36
N ALA A 149 6.87 13.41 -20.15
CA ALA A 149 5.60 14.03 -19.77
C ALA A 149 5.28 15.27 -20.61
N LEU A 150 6.28 16.11 -20.90
CA LEU A 150 6.14 17.31 -21.73
C LEU A 150 5.79 16.96 -23.17
N THR A 151 6.35 15.87 -23.71
CA THR A 151 6.01 15.37 -25.04
C THR A 151 4.53 15.02 -25.15
N VAL A 152 4.01 14.26 -24.17
CA VAL A 152 2.58 13.92 -24.12
C VAL A 152 1.70 15.16 -23.93
N TYR A 153 2.13 16.10 -23.09
CA TYR A 153 1.43 17.38 -22.91
C TYR A 153 1.31 18.18 -24.22
N ASN A 154 2.40 18.27 -24.99
CA ASN A 154 2.41 18.98 -26.27
C ASN A 154 1.53 18.28 -27.32
N GLN A 155 1.51 16.94 -27.34
CA GLN A 155 0.59 16.18 -28.18
C GLN A 155 -0.88 16.45 -27.82
N LEU A 156 -1.21 16.50 -26.53
CA LEU A 156 -2.56 16.86 -26.07
C LEU A 156 -2.95 18.28 -26.51
N LYS A 157 -2.01 19.24 -26.44
CA LYS A 157 -2.23 20.60 -26.96
C LYS A 157 -2.50 20.62 -28.45
N GLN A 158 -1.65 19.97 -29.23
CA GLN A 158 -1.81 19.90 -30.68
C GLN A 158 -3.15 19.25 -31.05
N GLN A 159 -3.52 18.15 -30.39
CA GLN A 159 -4.80 17.49 -30.63
C GLN A 159 -6.01 18.37 -30.27
N ALA A 160 -5.89 19.20 -29.23
CA ALA A 160 -6.93 20.14 -28.85
C ALA A 160 -7.10 21.27 -29.87
N GLU A 161 -5.99 21.76 -30.44
CA GLU A 161 -5.97 22.76 -31.52
C GLU A 161 -6.59 22.18 -32.80
N GLU A 162 -6.19 20.98 -33.22
CA GLU A 162 -6.71 20.29 -34.40
C GLU A 162 -8.23 20.03 -34.32
N ASN A 163 -8.73 19.72 -33.11
CA ASN A 163 -10.14 19.46 -32.86
C ASN A 163 -10.96 20.73 -32.57
N ASN A 164 -10.38 21.93 -32.74
CA ASN A 164 -11.01 23.23 -32.46
C ASN A 164 -11.66 23.29 -31.05
N THR A 165 -11.03 22.66 -30.07
CA THR A 165 -11.57 22.61 -28.72
C THR A 165 -11.35 23.93 -28.00
N THR A 166 -12.38 24.42 -27.31
CA THR A 166 -12.33 25.66 -26.52
C THR A 166 -11.97 25.41 -25.05
N GLN A 167 -11.66 24.17 -24.68
CA GLN A 167 -11.28 23.81 -23.32
C GLN A 167 -9.87 24.32 -23.01
N ASN A 168 -9.77 25.07 -21.92
CA ASN A 168 -8.48 25.54 -21.42
C ASN A 168 -7.64 24.35 -20.91
N ILE A 169 -6.50 24.12 -21.54
CA ILE A 169 -5.56 23.09 -21.10
C ILE A 169 -4.77 23.62 -19.90
N PRO A 170 -4.79 22.93 -18.75
CA PRO A 170 -4.03 23.35 -17.57
C PRO A 170 -2.53 23.52 -17.88
N PRO A 171 -1.82 24.38 -17.13
CA PRO A 171 -0.36 24.49 -17.23
C PRO A 171 0.33 23.14 -17.01
N PHE A 172 1.43 22.90 -17.72
CA PHE A 172 2.17 21.63 -17.62
C PHE A 172 2.51 21.25 -16.17
N GLU A 173 3.05 22.19 -15.39
CA GLU A 173 3.44 21.94 -14.00
C GLU A 173 2.27 21.50 -13.11
N SER A 174 1.02 21.88 -13.40
CA SER A 174 -0.13 21.48 -12.57
C SER A 174 -0.62 20.06 -12.86
N ILE A 175 -0.24 19.47 -14.01
CA ILE A 175 -0.68 18.13 -14.43
C ILE A 175 0.47 17.16 -14.71
N LYS A 176 1.73 17.60 -14.59
CA LYS A 176 2.93 16.81 -14.89
C LYS A 176 2.91 15.43 -14.24
N ASP A 177 2.66 15.36 -12.94
CA ASP A 177 2.67 14.07 -12.21
C ASP A 177 1.53 13.15 -12.64
N LYS A 178 0.36 13.73 -12.97
CA LYS A 178 -0.76 12.98 -13.54
C LYS A 178 -0.41 12.40 -14.91
N LEU A 179 0.28 13.17 -15.76
CA LEU A 179 0.75 12.70 -17.06
C LEU A 179 1.77 11.56 -16.91
N LYS A 180 2.69 11.66 -15.95
CA LYS A 180 3.63 10.57 -15.66
C LYS A 180 2.92 9.28 -15.26
N ILE A 181 1.91 9.38 -14.40
CA ILE A 181 1.09 8.22 -14.00
C ILE A 181 0.40 7.60 -15.22
N GLN A 182 -0.19 8.41 -16.10
CA GLN A 182 -0.84 7.92 -17.33
C GLN A 182 0.15 7.25 -18.28
N ILE A 183 1.38 7.77 -18.40
CA ILE A 183 2.45 7.15 -19.19
C ILE A 183 2.81 5.78 -18.62
N ILE A 184 2.93 5.66 -17.30
CA ILE A 184 3.20 4.39 -16.62
C ILE A 184 2.07 3.38 -16.88
N GLU A 185 0.81 3.78 -16.67
CA GLU A 185 -0.36 2.94 -16.91
C GLU A 185 -0.39 2.42 -18.35
N LYS A 186 -0.24 3.33 -19.32
CA LYS A 186 -0.19 2.97 -20.73
C LYS A 186 0.94 1.99 -21.03
N THR A 187 2.14 2.24 -20.51
CA THR A 187 3.31 1.36 -20.72
C THR A 187 3.06 -0.05 -20.20
N LEU A 188 2.43 -0.17 -19.03
CA LEU A 188 2.09 -1.47 -18.43
C LEU A 188 1.03 -2.21 -19.25
N VAL A 189 -0.04 -1.50 -19.65
CA VAL A 189 -1.11 -2.08 -20.48
C VAL A 189 -0.60 -2.51 -21.84
N ASP A 190 0.18 -1.66 -22.53
CA ASP A 190 0.75 -1.95 -23.85
C ASP A 190 1.64 -3.22 -23.80
N LYS A 191 2.39 -3.41 -22.70
CA LYS A 191 3.18 -4.64 -22.47
C LYS A 191 2.29 -5.88 -22.34
N LEU A 192 1.20 -5.79 -21.57
CA LEU A 192 0.29 -6.91 -21.36
C LEU A 192 -0.48 -7.28 -22.62
N ILE A 193 -1.00 -6.28 -23.34
CA ILE A 193 -1.77 -6.50 -24.59
C ILE A 193 -0.90 -7.14 -25.66
N LYS A 194 0.38 -6.73 -25.76
CA LYS A 194 1.32 -7.31 -26.75
C LYS A 194 1.47 -8.82 -26.60
N ASP A 195 1.41 -9.33 -25.37
CA ASP A 195 1.58 -10.75 -25.06
C ASP A 195 0.23 -11.49 -24.97
N ALA A 196 -0.89 -10.78 -25.08
CA ALA A 196 -2.22 -11.35 -24.94
C ALA A 196 -2.74 -11.94 -26.26
N LYS A 197 -3.25 -13.18 -26.20
CA LYS A 197 -4.08 -13.74 -27.29
C LYS A 197 -5.53 -13.32 -27.06
N ILE A 198 -5.99 -12.37 -27.85
CA ILE A 198 -7.38 -11.88 -27.80
C ILE A 198 -8.14 -12.46 -28.99
N GLU A 199 -9.13 -13.31 -28.70
CA GLU A 199 -10.03 -13.89 -29.69
C GLU A 199 -11.40 -13.21 -29.59
N VAL A 200 -11.95 -12.83 -30.74
CA VAL A 200 -13.32 -12.32 -30.85
C VAL A 200 -14.18 -13.45 -31.43
N LEU A 201 -15.19 -13.89 -30.65
CA LEU A 201 -16.13 -14.94 -31.03
C LEU A 201 -17.35 -14.38 -31.74
#